data_AF-A0A848G6J0-F1
#
_entry.id   AF-A0A848G6J0-F1
#
_cell.length_a   1.000
_cell.length_b   1.000
_cell.length_c   1.000
_cell.angle_alpha   90.00
_cell.angle_beta   90.00
_cell.angle_gamma   90.00
#
_symmetry.space_group_name_H-M   'P 1'
#
loop_
_entity.id
_entity.type
_entity.pdbx_description
1 polymer ?
#
loop_
_entity_poly.entity_id
_entity_poly.type
_entity_poly.pdbx_seq_one_letter_code
_entity_poly.pdbx_strand_id
1 'polypeptide(L)'
;MTMRSPLQLTPLVLTVLLSACGGGGGDSKGDDTNPSVGSGLLGFTIGNTKAAAILSLVSVDSTTSMLRDARVSADVIDEQLSQPAQGGAQLGILTQQALAHAQALTSAAADQPAGPYRGRVSCAVSGSIDIIATVANPGTYTAGDRLDLGYTNCVSRNDPLNGVMSLDLSEVTGDPATHGTLTATLRYVDLRSGLPDNLVSTQGEARFFQSRSPGQPETGWLRTNSLTHNFNVTGKRASLTTLNLDLGYTTRSDGFAYTVTQSMNLDFPAAQGKVELSTSQTLLADTTGRIFGGKLLIRGRNSAQYISYLGPGTVRLETDTNNDGKMDVDSISSFADLYYLAWLP
;
A
#
# COMPACT_ATOMS: atom_id res chain seq x y z
N MET A 1 -19.09 20.24 -49.72
CA MET A 1 -19.76 19.44 -48.66
C MET A 1 -18.76 18.39 -48.23
N THR A 2 -18.26 18.29 -47.00
CA THR A 2 -18.66 18.82 -45.69
C THR A 2 -17.40 18.99 -44.84
N MET A 3 -17.46 19.96 -43.93
CA MET A 3 -16.37 20.48 -43.09
C MET A 3 -15.86 19.46 -42.07
N ARG A 4 -14.54 19.50 -41.80
CA ARG A 4 -13.93 19.01 -40.56
C ARG A 4 -13.64 20.23 -39.68
N SER A 5 -14.25 20.26 -38.49
CA SER A 5 -13.88 21.19 -37.42
C SER A 5 -12.94 20.48 -36.42
N PRO A 6 -11.90 21.16 -35.90
CA PRO A 6 -11.05 20.64 -34.83
C PRO A 6 -11.67 20.95 -33.46
N LEU A 7 -11.71 19.95 -32.58
CA LEU A 7 -12.04 20.17 -31.16
C LEU A 7 -10.81 20.76 -30.45
N GLN A 8 -11.00 21.95 -29.88
CA GLN A 8 -10.05 22.72 -29.09
C GLN A 8 -9.93 22.12 -27.68
N LEU A 9 -8.68 21.91 -27.22
CA LEU A 9 -8.37 21.70 -25.81
C LEU A 9 -8.53 23.03 -25.06
N THR A 10 -9.46 23.07 -24.11
CA THR A 10 -9.60 24.18 -23.16
C THR A 10 -8.79 23.88 -21.90
N PRO A 11 -7.86 24.76 -21.48
CA PRO A 11 -7.21 24.63 -20.18
C PRO A 11 -8.16 25.11 -19.08
N LEU A 12 -8.51 24.24 -18.14
CA LEU A 12 -9.28 24.61 -16.96
C LEU A 12 -8.36 25.39 -16.00
N VAL A 13 -8.45 26.72 -16.08
CA VAL A 13 -7.91 27.66 -15.09
C VAL A 13 -8.86 27.64 -13.90
N LEU A 14 -8.43 27.10 -12.76
CA LEU A 14 -9.17 27.22 -11.50
C LEU A 14 -8.61 28.39 -10.70
N THR A 15 -9.29 29.52 -10.81
CA THR A 15 -9.12 30.72 -9.99
C THR A 15 -9.61 30.44 -8.58
N VAL A 16 -8.72 30.45 -7.58
CA VAL A 16 -9.10 30.42 -6.16
C VAL A 16 -9.14 31.86 -5.65
N LEU A 17 -10.34 32.39 -5.43
CA LEU A 17 -10.59 33.61 -4.66
C LEU A 17 -11.49 33.30 -3.47
N LEU A 18 -10.85 33.35 -2.29
CA LEU A 18 -11.28 33.87 -0.98
C LEU A 18 -12.70 33.60 -0.46
N SER A 19 -12.77 33.06 0.77
CA SER A 19 -13.36 33.84 1.88
C SER A 19 -12.80 33.40 3.23
N ALA A 20 -12.23 34.37 3.93
CA ALA A 20 -11.98 34.34 5.36
C ALA A 20 -13.19 34.96 6.08
N CYS A 21 -13.63 34.35 7.17
CA CYS A 21 -14.44 34.90 8.26
C CYS A 21 -14.34 33.85 9.40
N GLY A 22 -13.47 33.99 10.42
CA GLY A 22 -13.65 34.80 11.63
C GLY A 22 -14.56 34.05 12.63
N GLY A 23 -14.20 33.68 13.86
CA GLY A 23 -13.02 33.82 14.71
C GLY A 23 -13.27 33.08 16.04
N GLY A 24 -12.30 33.05 16.95
CA GLY A 24 -12.49 32.55 18.32
C GLY A 24 -11.18 32.07 18.95
N GLY A 25 -10.53 32.93 19.73
CA GLY A 25 -9.22 32.70 20.32
C GLY A 25 -9.19 31.67 21.45
N GLY A 26 -8.08 30.97 21.50
CA GLY A 26 -7.57 30.23 22.65
C GLY A 26 -6.05 30.11 22.47
N ASP A 27 -5.29 30.78 23.33
CA ASP A 27 -3.83 30.73 23.35
C ASP A 27 -3.35 29.31 23.72
N SER A 28 -3.23 28.46 22.71
CA SER A 28 -2.29 27.35 22.73
C SER A 28 -1.23 27.70 21.71
N LYS A 29 -0.04 28.08 22.17
CA LYS A 29 1.15 28.18 21.31
C LYS A 29 1.52 26.77 20.82
N GLY A 30 0.76 26.27 19.86
CA GLY A 30 1.17 25.18 18.99
C GLY A 30 2.32 25.72 18.17
N ASP A 31 3.49 25.10 18.32
CA ASP A 31 4.65 25.44 17.51
C ASP A 31 4.33 25.07 16.05
N ASP A 32 4.12 26.06 15.20
CA ASP A 32 3.85 25.88 13.76
C ASP A 32 5.13 25.49 12.98
N THR A 33 6.26 25.29 13.66
CA THR A 33 7.49 24.87 13.00
C THR A 33 7.41 23.40 12.58
N ASN A 34 7.60 23.15 11.28
CA ASN A 34 7.77 21.79 10.79
C ASN A 34 9.02 21.17 11.45
N PRO A 35 8.92 19.95 12.00
CA PRO A 35 9.99 19.35 12.76
C PRO A 35 11.19 19.03 11.85
N SER A 36 12.39 19.35 12.33
CA SER A 36 13.64 19.00 11.65
C SER A 36 13.89 17.49 11.65
N VAL A 37 14.54 16.99 10.59
CA VAL A 37 15.08 15.61 10.49
C VAL A 37 15.72 15.17 11.81
N GLY A 38 15.08 14.21 12.49
CA GLY A 38 15.55 13.63 13.73
C GLY A 38 15.02 12.21 13.91
N SER A 39 15.79 11.36 14.59
CA SER A 39 15.41 9.97 14.90
C SER A 39 14.33 9.84 15.98
N GLY A 40 13.91 10.96 16.57
CA GLY A 40 12.85 11.01 17.58
C GLY A 40 11.47 10.85 16.96
N LEU A 41 10.49 10.54 17.82
CA LEU A 41 9.09 10.58 17.40
C LEU A 41 8.73 11.99 16.92
N LEU A 42 7.89 12.05 15.88
CA LEU A 42 7.30 13.27 15.32
C LEU A 42 6.33 13.85 16.35
N GLY A 43 6.53 15.10 16.79
CA GLY A 43 5.50 15.81 17.56
C GLY A 43 4.41 16.31 16.63
N PHE A 44 3.16 15.98 16.90
CA PHE A 44 2.04 16.50 16.12
C PHE A 44 1.72 17.92 16.52
N THR A 45 1.58 18.78 15.51
CA THR A 45 1.18 20.17 15.63
C THR A 45 -0.06 20.38 14.77
N ILE A 46 -0.72 21.53 14.93
CA ILE A 46 -1.87 21.88 14.09
C ILE A 46 -1.44 21.92 12.60
N GLY A 47 -0.21 22.37 12.31
CA GLY A 47 0.33 22.47 10.95
C GLY A 47 0.62 21.12 10.28
N ASN A 48 1.08 20.10 11.00
CA ASN A 48 1.56 18.85 10.40
C ASN A 48 0.61 17.64 10.55
N THR A 49 -0.46 17.78 11.35
CA THR A 49 -1.33 16.64 11.71
C THR A 49 -1.97 15.95 10.50
N LYS A 50 -2.36 16.71 9.47
CA LYS A 50 -2.95 16.16 8.24
C LYS A 50 -1.92 15.43 7.37
N ALA A 51 -0.68 15.91 7.34
CA ALA A 51 0.41 15.24 6.64
C ALA A 51 0.78 13.92 7.34
N ALA A 52 0.91 13.93 8.67
CA ALA A 52 1.12 12.70 9.44
C ALA A 52 0.01 11.67 9.22
N ALA A 53 -1.25 12.12 9.15
CA ALA A 53 -2.39 11.26 8.88
C ALA A 53 -2.31 10.57 7.52
N ILE A 54 -2.10 11.32 6.43
CA ILE A 54 -2.10 10.72 5.09
C ILE A 54 -0.93 9.77 4.87
N LEU A 55 0.24 10.08 5.40
CA LEU A 55 1.41 9.21 5.27
C LEU A 55 1.18 7.89 5.98
N SER A 56 0.54 7.95 7.14
CA SER A 56 0.10 6.77 7.89
C SER A 56 -0.95 5.96 7.14
N LEU A 57 -1.93 6.63 6.53
CA LEU A 57 -2.98 5.99 5.72
C LEU A 57 -2.43 5.33 4.46
N VAL A 58 -1.48 5.97 3.77
CA VAL A 58 -0.80 5.41 2.58
C VAL A 58 -0.05 4.13 2.94
N SER A 59 0.59 4.06 4.11
CA SER A 59 1.26 2.85 4.59
C SER A 59 0.29 1.71 4.89
N VAL A 60 -0.84 2.02 5.53
CA VAL A 60 -1.88 1.00 5.79
C VAL A 60 -2.48 0.52 4.47
N ASP A 61 -2.82 1.42 3.54
CA ASP A 61 -3.41 1.06 2.25
C ASP A 61 -2.46 0.23 1.37
N SER A 62 -1.16 0.55 1.37
CA SER A 62 -0.14 -0.21 0.64
C SER A 62 0.01 -1.63 1.21
N THR A 63 0.08 -1.76 2.54
CA THR A 63 0.24 -3.07 3.21
C THR A 63 -1.01 -3.94 3.10
N THR A 64 -2.21 -3.37 3.23
CA THR A 64 -3.46 -4.12 2.98
C THR A 64 -3.61 -4.52 1.51
N SER A 65 -3.17 -3.67 0.57
CA SER A 65 -3.18 -4.00 -0.86
C SER A 65 -2.22 -5.15 -1.16
N MET A 66 -0.98 -5.12 -0.65
CA MET A 66 -0.02 -6.20 -0.80
C MET A 66 -0.55 -7.53 -0.28
N LEU A 67 -1.20 -7.52 0.89
CA LEU A 67 -1.81 -8.72 1.46
C LEU A 67 -2.96 -9.24 0.59
N ARG A 68 -3.83 -8.35 0.10
CA ARG A 68 -4.91 -8.73 -0.82
C ARG A 68 -4.33 -9.41 -2.06
N ASP A 69 -3.29 -8.85 -2.67
CA ASP A 69 -2.75 -9.44 -3.90
C ASP A 69 -2.05 -10.78 -3.63
N ALA A 70 -1.35 -10.91 -2.50
CA ALA A 70 -0.79 -12.17 -2.04
C ALA A 70 -1.88 -13.23 -1.72
N ARG A 71 -3.10 -12.80 -1.40
CA ARG A 71 -4.25 -13.67 -1.18
C ARG A 71 -4.96 -14.05 -2.48
N VAL A 72 -5.24 -13.08 -3.35
CA VAL A 72 -5.79 -13.31 -4.70
C VAL A 72 -4.87 -14.27 -5.46
N SER A 73 -3.56 -14.21 -5.19
CA SER A 73 -2.63 -15.18 -5.76
C SER A 73 -2.82 -16.63 -5.31
N ALA A 74 -3.38 -16.84 -4.12
CA ALA A 74 -3.72 -18.15 -3.59
C ALA A 74 -5.15 -18.61 -3.99
N ASP A 75 -6.01 -17.70 -4.45
CA ASP A 75 -7.45 -17.92 -4.71
C ASP A 75 -7.85 -18.24 -6.17
N VAL A 76 -6.91 -18.20 -7.12
CA VAL A 76 -7.11 -18.37 -8.58
C VAL A 76 -7.56 -17.10 -9.33
N ILE A 77 -6.95 -16.93 -10.51
CA ILE A 77 -7.39 -16.20 -11.71
C ILE A 77 -8.91 -16.14 -11.80
N ASP A 78 -9.53 -15.03 -11.41
CA ASP A 78 -10.57 -14.41 -12.21
C ASP A 78 -10.96 -13.05 -11.66
N GLU A 79 -11.08 -12.11 -12.59
CA GLU A 79 -11.96 -10.95 -12.53
C GLU A 79 -11.88 -10.03 -11.29
N GLN A 80 -11.18 -8.89 -11.44
CA GLN A 80 -11.79 -7.56 -11.26
C GLN A 80 -10.78 -6.43 -11.52
N LEU A 81 -10.87 -5.81 -12.70
CA LEU A 81 -10.10 -4.64 -13.10
C LEU A 81 -11.02 -3.49 -13.45
N SER A 82 -11.54 -2.78 -12.45
CA SER A 82 -12.43 -1.65 -12.73
C SER A 82 -12.40 -0.51 -11.72
N GLN A 83 -11.26 -0.09 -11.17
CA GLN A 83 -11.18 1.17 -10.41
C GLN A 83 -9.83 1.92 -10.56
N PRO A 84 -9.85 3.27 -10.55
CA PRO A 84 -8.64 4.08 -10.67
C PRO A 84 -7.77 3.98 -9.42
N ALA A 85 -6.51 3.59 -9.61
CA ALA A 85 -5.55 3.32 -8.54
C ALA A 85 -4.87 4.59 -8.02
N GLN A 86 -4.97 4.84 -6.70
CA GLN A 86 -4.04 5.70 -5.95
C GLN A 86 -2.82 4.86 -5.54
N GLY A 87 -1.67 5.48 -5.24
CA GLY A 87 -0.33 4.86 -5.21
C GLY A 87 -0.14 3.49 -4.51
N GLY A 88 -0.98 3.10 -3.54
CA GLY A 88 -0.98 1.75 -2.95
C GLY A 88 -1.64 0.67 -3.84
N ALA A 89 -2.67 1.05 -4.60
CA ALA A 89 -3.37 0.18 -5.56
C ALA A 89 -2.56 -0.09 -6.84
N GLN A 90 -1.50 0.70 -7.12
CA GLN A 90 -0.59 0.38 -8.22
C GLN A 90 0.24 -0.88 -7.90
N LEU A 91 0.82 -0.99 -6.70
CA LEU A 91 1.50 -2.21 -6.24
C LEU A 91 0.55 -3.42 -6.22
N GLY A 92 -0.70 -3.15 -5.83
CA GLY A 92 -1.93 -3.90 -6.11
C GLY A 92 -1.93 -4.67 -7.43
N ILE A 93 -2.07 -3.86 -8.48
CA ILE A 93 -2.22 -4.29 -9.86
C ILE A 93 -0.94 -4.95 -10.39
N LEU A 94 0.24 -4.50 -9.94
CA LEU A 94 1.54 -5.01 -10.39
C LEU A 94 1.78 -6.45 -9.90
N THR A 95 1.45 -6.76 -8.65
CA THR A 95 1.55 -8.12 -8.07
C THR A 95 0.54 -9.08 -8.71
N GLN A 96 -0.67 -8.61 -9.02
CA GLN A 96 -1.67 -9.42 -9.73
C GLN A 96 -1.25 -9.75 -11.17
N GLN A 97 -0.67 -8.79 -11.91
CA GLN A 97 -0.15 -9.04 -13.25
C GLN A 97 1.05 -9.99 -13.22
N ALA A 98 1.98 -9.76 -12.29
CA ALA A 98 3.11 -10.64 -12.02
C ALA A 98 2.69 -12.11 -11.93
N LEU A 99 1.64 -12.34 -11.15
CA LEU A 99 1.17 -13.66 -10.84
C LEU A 99 0.29 -14.26 -11.93
N ALA A 100 -0.55 -13.49 -12.62
CA ALA A 100 -1.27 -13.99 -13.79
C ALA A 100 -0.29 -14.52 -14.86
N HIS A 101 0.87 -13.88 -15.02
CA HIS A 101 1.94 -14.35 -15.92
C HIS A 101 2.70 -15.55 -15.35
N ALA A 102 2.96 -15.58 -14.05
CA ALA A 102 3.52 -16.76 -13.38
C ALA A 102 2.57 -17.96 -13.47
N GLN A 103 1.25 -17.74 -13.41
CA GLN A 103 0.23 -18.78 -13.50
C GLN A 103 -0.03 -19.26 -14.93
N ALA A 104 0.06 -18.39 -15.93
CA ALA A 104 0.13 -18.83 -17.32
C ALA A 104 1.32 -19.77 -17.57
N LEU A 105 2.38 -19.64 -16.76
CA LEU A 105 3.53 -20.56 -16.76
C LEU A 105 3.35 -21.76 -15.83
N THR A 106 2.65 -21.63 -14.69
CA THR A 106 2.40 -22.78 -13.80
C THR A 106 1.26 -23.68 -14.25
N SER A 107 0.28 -23.18 -14.99
CA SER A 107 -0.70 -24.00 -15.72
C SER A 107 -0.03 -24.81 -16.84
N ALA A 108 1.09 -24.31 -17.38
CA ALA A 108 2.03 -25.10 -18.18
C ALA A 108 3.02 -25.93 -17.33
N ALA A 109 3.05 -25.75 -15.99
CA ALA A 109 3.92 -26.43 -15.03
C ALA A 109 3.27 -27.55 -14.20
N ALA A 110 1.97 -27.80 -14.37
CA ALA A 110 1.38 -29.06 -13.92
C ALA A 110 2.09 -30.28 -14.55
N ASP A 111 2.77 -30.09 -15.70
CA ASP A 111 3.56 -31.09 -16.42
C ASP A 111 5.09 -30.84 -16.40
N GLN A 112 5.61 -29.86 -15.65
CA GLN A 112 7.04 -29.53 -15.68
C GLN A 112 7.83 -30.37 -14.66
N PRO A 113 9.02 -30.89 -15.01
CA PRO A 113 9.87 -31.61 -14.08
C PRO A 113 10.38 -30.67 -12.97
N ALA A 114 10.74 -31.25 -11.82
CA ALA A 114 11.36 -30.51 -10.72
C ALA A 114 12.63 -29.79 -11.21
N GLY A 115 12.86 -28.58 -10.69
CA GLY A 115 14.04 -27.77 -11.02
C GLY A 115 13.75 -26.37 -11.55
N PRO A 116 14.79 -25.71 -12.11
CA PRO A 116 14.69 -24.33 -12.55
C PRO A 116 13.99 -24.21 -13.90
N TYR A 117 13.08 -23.26 -13.98
CA TYR A 117 12.41 -22.83 -15.20
C TYR A 117 12.76 -21.36 -15.49
N ARG A 118 12.95 -21.04 -16.77
CA ARG A 118 13.12 -19.65 -17.21
C ARG A 118 12.23 -19.36 -18.41
N GLY A 119 11.46 -18.29 -18.30
CA GLY A 119 10.61 -17.78 -19.36
C GLY A 119 10.81 -16.27 -19.55
N ARG A 120 10.28 -15.76 -20.65
CA ARG A 120 10.16 -14.33 -20.89
C ARG A 120 8.84 -14.04 -21.57
N VAL A 121 8.12 -13.06 -21.06
CA VAL A 121 6.82 -12.64 -21.59
C VAL A 121 6.85 -11.16 -21.93
N SER A 122 6.23 -10.78 -23.04
CA SER A 122 6.03 -9.38 -23.40
C SER A 122 4.89 -8.80 -22.57
N CYS A 123 5.04 -7.56 -22.12
CA CYS A 123 3.94 -6.88 -21.44
C CYS A 123 2.92 -6.37 -22.48
N ALA A 124 1.70 -6.07 -22.02
CA ALA A 124 0.57 -5.79 -22.92
C ALA A 124 0.80 -4.62 -23.88
N VAL A 125 1.57 -3.61 -23.47
CA VAL A 125 1.87 -2.42 -24.28
C VAL A 125 3.33 -2.43 -24.74
N SER A 126 4.30 -2.55 -23.83
CA SER A 126 5.73 -2.55 -24.16
C SER A 126 6.60 -3.17 -23.07
N GLY A 127 7.85 -3.51 -23.41
CA GLY A 127 8.79 -4.12 -22.47
C GLY A 127 8.51 -5.60 -22.21
N SER A 128 9.12 -6.13 -21.15
CA SER A 128 9.04 -7.56 -20.85
C SER A 128 9.20 -7.88 -19.37
N ILE A 129 8.75 -9.08 -19.02
CA ILE A 129 8.98 -9.73 -17.74
C ILE A 129 9.85 -10.96 -17.99
N ASP A 130 11.03 -11.00 -17.36
CA ASP A 130 11.83 -12.21 -17.22
C ASP A 130 11.30 -12.99 -16.01
N ILE A 131 11.06 -14.28 -16.21
CA ILE A 131 10.45 -15.15 -15.19
C ILE A 131 11.44 -16.26 -14.89
N ILE A 132 11.82 -16.40 -13.63
CA ILE A 132 12.66 -17.50 -13.15
C ILE A 132 11.88 -18.19 -12.05
N ALA A 133 11.51 -19.44 -12.26
CA ALA A 133 10.83 -20.24 -11.25
C ALA A 133 11.72 -21.41 -10.84
N THR A 134 11.60 -21.87 -9.61
CA THR A 134 12.15 -23.14 -9.15
C THR A 134 11.01 -23.92 -8.55
N VAL A 135 10.73 -25.10 -9.11
CA VAL A 135 9.71 -26.02 -8.61
C VAL A 135 10.40 -27.09 -7.79
N ALA A 136 10.11 -27.14 -6.50
CA ALA A 136 10.64 -28.14 -5.59
C ALA A 136 9.95 -29.49 -5.82
N ASN A 137 8.62 -29.52 -5.93
CA ASN A 137 7.85 -30.72 -6.25
C ASN A 137 6.77 -30.43 -7.30
N PRO A 138 6.78 -31.10 -8.46
CA PRO A 138 5.78 -30.92 -9.51
C PRO A 138 4.34 -31.21 -9.03
N GLY A 139 3.38 -30.46 -9.57
CA GLY A 139 1.95 -30.70 -9.37
C GLY A 139 1.36 -30.21 -8.04
N THR A 140 2.19 -29.73 -7.10
CA THR A 140 1.72 -29.23 -5.79
C THR A 140 2.56 -28.06 -5.32
N TYR A 141 1.94 -27.07 -4.66
CA TYR A 141 2.69 -26.05 -3.93
C TYR A 141 3.47 -26.70 -2.79
N THR A 142 4.79 -26.46 -2.74
CA THR A 142 5.64 -27.01 -1.69
C THR A 142 6.64 -25.99 -1.18
N ALA A 143 7.09 -26.20 0.06
CA ALA A 143 8.19 -25.44 0.61
C ALA A 143 9.44 -25.61 -0.27
N GLY A 144 10.10 -24.49 -0.58
CA GLY A 144 11.23 -24.41 -1.51
C GLY A 144 10.85 -23.98 -2.93
N ASP A 145 9.56 -23.88 -3.26
CA ASP A 145 9.13 -23.25 -4.50
C ASP A 145 9.51 -21.76 -4.50
N ARG A 146 10.04 -21.28 -5.62
CA ARG A 146 10.49 -19.90 -5.77
C ARG A 146 10.07 -19.32 -7.11
N LEU A 147 9.76 -18.04 -7.12
CA LEU A 147 9.44 -17.27 -8.31
C LEU A 147 10.14 -15.90 -8.25
N ASP A 148 10.98 -15.60 -9.23
CA ASP A 148 11.58 -14.30 -9.45
C ASP A 148 11.04 -13.69 -10.75
N LEU A 149 10.63 -12.43 -10.69
CA LEU A 149 10.06 -11.68 -11.79
C LEU A 149 10.88 -10.41 -11.99
N GLY A 150 11.60 -10.35 -13.12
CA GLY A 150 12.40 -9.21 -13.53
C GLY A 150 11.67 -8.36 -14.56
N TYR A 151 11.31 -7.14 -14.20
CA TYR A 151 10.62 -6.20 -15.08
C TYR A 151 11.61 -5.29 -15.79
N THR A 152 11.49 -5.22 -17.11
CA THR A 152 12.28 -4.31 -17.94
C THR A 152 11.34 -3.45 -18.78
N ASN A 153 11.16 -2.20 -18.37
CA ASN A 153 10.24 -1.22 -18.97
C ASN A 153 8.86 -1.82 -19.28
N CYS A 154 8.37 -2.65 -18.38
CA CYS A 154 7.14 -3.40 -18.58
C CYS A 154 5.93 -2.49 -18.43
N VAL A 155 5.21 -2.22 -19.52
CA VAL A 155 4.00 -1.42 -19.53
C VAL A 155 2.82 -2.33 -19.84
N SER A 156 1.89 -2.44 -18.90
CA SER A 156 0.62 -3.16 -19.09
C SER A 156 -0.57 -2.21 -19.29
N ARG A 157 -0.48 -0.97 -18.79
CA ARG A 157 -1.47 0.09 -19.00
C ARG A 157 -0.78 1.39 -19.38
N ASN A 158 -0.30 2.13 -18.38
CA ASN A 158 0.20 3.49 -18.57
C ASN A 158 1.58 3.74 -17.95
N ASP A 159 1.91 3.06 -16.85
CA ASP A 159 3.15 3.29 -16.11
C ASP A 159 4.15 2.16 -16.36
N PRO A 160 5.43 2.49 -16.64
CA PRO A 160 6.46 1.49 -16.79
C PRO A 160 6.82 0.90 -15.42
N LEU A 161 6.91 -0.42 -15.38
CA LEU A 161 7.43 -1.19 -14.25
C LEU A 161 8.86 -1.65 -14.55
N ASN A 162 9.74 -1.47 -13.59
CA ASN A 162 11.13 -1.89 -13.62
C ASN A 162 11.54 -2.51 -12.28
N GLY A 163 12.58 -3.35 -12.29
CA GLY A 163 13.14 -3.93 -11.06
C GLY A 163 12.74 -5.40 -10.88
N VAL A 164 12.91 -5.93 -9.67
CA VAL A 164 12.68 -7.35 -9.40
C VAL A 164 11.72 -7.53 -8.22
N MET A 165 10.78 -8.46 -8.39
CA MET A 165 9.97 -9.03 -7.31
C MET A 165 10.26 -10.52 -7.20
N SER A 166 10.46 -10.99 -5.98
CA SER A 166 10.68 -12.41 -5.68
C SER A 166 9.65 -12.90 -4.68
N LEU A 167 9.23 -14.15 -4.84
CA LEU A 167 8.38 -14.90 -3.92
C LEU A 167 9.09 -16.22 -3.59
N ASP A 168 9.19 -16.54 -2.30
CA ASP A 168 9.78 -17.77 -1.78
C ASP A 168 8.80 -18.45 -0.82
N LEU A 169 8.39 -19.69 -1.12
CA LEU A 169 7.51 -20.47 -0.27
C LEU A 169 8.32 -21.19 0.80
N SER A 170 8.19 -20.75 2.05
CA SER A 170 8.95 -21.32 3.18
C SER A 170 8.23 -22.49 3.84
N GLU A 171 6.90 -22.45 3.91
CA GLU A 171 6.10 -23.49 4.56
C GLU A 171 4.78 -23.67 3.80
N VAL A 172 4.42 -24.92 3.54
CA VAL A 172 3.13 -25.29 2.95
C VAL A 172 2.61 -26.51 3.69
N THR A 173 1.36 -26.47 4.15
CA THR A 173 0.68 -27.65 4.70
C THR A 173 -0.69 -27.80 4.05
N GLY A 174 -1.07 -29.02 3.68
CA GLY A 174 -2.31 -29.25 2.95
C GLY A 174 -2.33 -28.58 1.57
N ASP A 175 -3.52 -28.21 1.11
CA ASP A 175 -3.73 -27.43 -0.11
C ASP A 175 -4.08 -25.98 0.28
N PRO A 176 -3.18 -25.00 0.10
CA PRO A 176 -3.44 -23.60 0.40
C PRO A 176 -4.64 -23.00 -0.31
N ALA A 177 -5.03 -23.55 -1.46
CA ALA A 177 -6.20 -23.04 -2.20
C ALA A 177 -7.52 -23.45 -1.53
N THR A 178 -7.55 -24.55 -0.79
CA THR A 178 -8.80 -25.09 -0.21
C THR A 178 -8.71 -25.33 1.29
N HIS A 179 -7.74 -26.10 1.75
CA HIS A 179 -7.57 -26.54 3.13
C HIS A 179 -6.08 -26.67 3.46
N GLY A 180 -5.51 -25.65 4.09
CA GLY A 180 -4.08 -25.64 4.32
C GLY A 180 -3.53 -24.33 4.83
N THR A 181 -2.22 -24.30 4.98
CA THR A 181 -1.46 -23.10 5.34
C THR A 181 -0.37 -22.84 4.32
N LEU A 182 -0.05 -21.56 4.13
CA LEU A 182 1.01 -21.08 3.26
C LEU A 182 1.78 -19.98 3.98
N THR A 183 3.11 -20.10 4.05
CA THR A 183 4.01 -19.04 4.48
C THR A 183 4.94 -18.70 3.34
N ALA A 184 4.91 -17.45 2.87
CA ALA A 184 5.80 -16.98 1.81
C ALA A 184 6.51 -15.69 2.15
N THR A 185 7.66 -15.47 1.51
CA THR A 185 8.44 -14.24 1.62
C THR A 185 8.42 -13.52 0.28
N LEU A 186 7.91 -12.30 0.28
CA LEU A 186 7.95 -11.36 -0.83
C LEU A 186 9.14 -10.43 -0.67
N ARG A 187 9.98 -10.34 -1.70
CA ARG A 187 11.13 -9.45 -1.72
C ARG A 187 11.06 -8.51 -2.91
N TYR A 188 11.29 -7.24 -2.65
CA TYR A 188 11.33 -6.17 -3.63
C TYR A 188 12.75 -5.64 -3.75
N VAL A 189 13.32 -5.75 -4.94
CA VAL A 189 14.63 -5.19 -5.26
C VAL A 189 14.44 -4.07 -6.27
N ASP A 190 14.39 -2.86 -5.73
CA ASP A 190 14.28 -1.62 -6.50
C ASP A 190 13.12 -1.66 -7.51
N LEU A 191 11.97 -2.16 -7.05
CA LEU A 191 10.77 -2.26 -7.86
C LEU A 191 10.21 -0.86 -8.07
N ARG A 192 10.23 -0.39 -9.31
CA ARG A 192 9.97 0.98 -9.73
C ARG A 192 8.75 1.06 -10.62
N SER A 193 7.77 1.88 -10.26
CA SER A 193 6.56 2.15 -11.04
C SER A 193 6.48 3.64 -11.36
N GLY A 194 6.17 3.95 -12.62
CA GLY A 194 5.89 5.32 -13.07
C GLY A 194 7.02 5.96 -13.88
N LEU A 195 6.75 7.18 -14.35
CA LEU A 195 7.68 7.97 -15.14
C LEU A 195 8.75 8.64 -14.26
N PRO A 196 9.89 9.09 -14.80
CA PRO A 196 10.96 9.70 -14.00
C PRO A 196 10.49 10.83 -13.08
N ASP A 197 9.54 11.65 -13.54
CA ASP A 197 9.00 12.77 -12.76
C ASP A 197 7.88 12.38 -11.79
N ASN A 198 7.37 11.15 -11.86
CA ASN A 198 6.36 10.59 -10.97
C ASN A 198 6.68 9.12 -10.74
N LEU A 199 7.77 8.89 -10.01
CA LEU A 199 8.36 7.57 -9.78
C LEU A 199 8.12 7.15 -8.34
N VAL A 200 7.65 5.93 -8.16
CA VAL A 200 7.64 5.24 -6.86
C VAL A 200 8.59 4.06 -6.94
N SER A 201 9.55 3.98 -6.02
CA SER A 201 10.39 2.78 -5.85
C SER A 201 10.07 2.09 -4.53
N THR A 202 10.01 0.78 -4.55
CA THR A 202 9.76 -0.06 -3.38
C THR A 202 10.91 -1.03 -3.18
N GLN A 203 11.39 -1.13 -1.95
CA GLN A 203 12.50 -2.01 -1.57
C GLN A 203 12.28 -2.58 -0.18
N GLY A 204 12.66 -3.84 0.01
CA GLY A 204 12.54 -4.52 1.29
C GLY A 204 11.91 -5.89 1.14
N GLU A 205 11.45 -6.42 2.26
CA GLU A 205 10.92 -7.77 2.35
C GLU A 205 9.67 -7.78 3.22
N ALA A 206 8.65 -8.53 2.81
CA ALA A 206 7.48 -8.81 3.62
C ALA A 206 7.22 -10.31 3.65
N ARG A 207 6.93 -10.85 4.82
CA ARG A 207 6.51 -12.24 5.02
C ARG A 207 5.01 -12.26 5.15
N PHE A 208 4.37 -13.20 4.47
CA PHE A 208 2.95 -13.41 4.51
C PHE A 208 2.65 -14.83 4.96
N PHE A 209 1.56 -14.98 5.69
CA PHE A 209 0.99 -16.25 6.09
C PHE A 209 -0.50 -16.25 5.83
N GLN A 210 -0.99 -17.41 5.43
CA GLN A 210 -2.40 -17.70 5.23
C GLN A 210 -2.75 -19.06 5.84
N SER A 211 -3.95 -19.14 6.41
CA SER A 211 -4.54 -20.37 6.91
C SER A 211 -6.00 -20.47 6.50
N ARG A 212 -6.36 -21.61 5.91
CA ARG A 212 -7.72 -21.97 5.51
C ARG A 212 -8.14 -23.25 6.20
N SER A 213 -9.32 -23.20 6.80
CA SER A 213 -9.92 -24.36 7.44
C SER A 213 -11.39 -24.46 7.02
N PRO A 214 -11.90 -25.68 6.75
CA PRO A 214 -13.27 -25.83 6.29
C PRO A 214 -14.26 -25.28 7.32
N GLY A 215 -15.21 -24.47 6.85
CA GLY A 215 -16.23 -23.86 7.70
C GLY A 215 -15.74 -22.76 8.65
N GLN A 216 -14.48 -22.33 8.54
CA GLN A 216 -13.93 -21.22 9.31
C GLN A 216 -13.54 -20.06 8.39
N PRO A 217 -13.58 -18.81 8.87
CA PRO A 217 -12.96 -17.70 8.18
C PRO A 217 -11.47 -17.99 7.89
N GLU A 218 -11.03 -17.59 6.71
CA GLU A 218 -9.60 -17.59 6.40
C GLU A 218 -8.92 -16.52 7.27
N THR A 219 -7.75 -16.86 7.80
CA THR A 219 -6.94 -15.96 8.63
C THR A 219 -5.53 -15.89 8.12
N GLY A 220 -4.82 -14.83 8.48
CA GLY A 220 -3.40 -14.76 8.19
C GLY A 220 -2.77 -13.47 8.65
N TRP A 221 -1.54 -13.24 8.21
CA TRP A 221 -0.79 -12.05 8.56
C TRP A 221 0.18 -11.62 7.47
N LEU A 222 0.55 -10.33 7.49
CA LEU A 222 1.65 -9.73 6.74
C LEU A 222 2.59 -9.06 7.73
N ARG A 223 3.88 -9.41 7.68
CA ARG A 223 4.91 -8.89 8.56
C ARG A 223 6.09 -8.37 7.78
N THR A 224 6.65 -7.24 8.19
CA THR A 224 7.93 -6.75 7.65
C THR A 224 8.76 -6.12 8.74
N ASN A 225 10.07 -6.37 8.71
CA ASN A 225 11.02 -5.63 9.55
C ASN A 225 11.31 -4.25 8.95
N SER A 226 11.35 -4.16 7.62
CA SER A 226 11.63 -2.93 6.88
C SER A 226 11.10 -3.03 5.45
N LEU A 227 10.25 -2.08 5.08
CA LEU A 227 9.79 -1.85 3.72
C LEU A 227 9.85 -0.35 3.44
N THR A 228 10.62 0.05 2.43
CA THR A 228 10.81 1.46 2.07
C THR A 228 10.15 1.74 0.74
N HIS A 229 9.36 2.80 0.70
CA HIS A 229 8.86 3.44 -0.50
C HIS A 229 9.58 4.78 -0.69
N ASN A 230 10.24 4.96 -1.82
CA ASN A 230 10.78 6.26 -2.22
C ASN A 230 9.89 6.84 -3.30
N PHE A 231 9.64 8.14 -3.20
CA PHE A 231 8.79 8.87 -4.10
C PHE A 231 9.59 9.98 -4.76
N ASN A 232 9.41 10.14 -6.06
CA ASN A 232 9.84 11.32 -6.80
C ASN A 232 8.62 11.89 -7.51
N VAL A 233 8.13 13.04 -7.05
CA VAL A 233 6.95 13.71 -7.61
C VAL A 233 7.35 15.11 -8.05
N THR A 234 7.38 15.35 -9.35
CA THR A 234 7.77 16.61 -9.99
C THR A 234 9.12 17.14 -9.49
N GLY A 235 10.09 16.24 -9.26
CA GLY A 235 11.42 16.58 -8.75
C GLY A 235 11.52 16.70 -7.22
N LYS A 236 10.40 16.63 -6.49
CA LYS A 236 10.41 16.51 -5.02
C LYS A 236 10.61 15.05 -4.62
N ARG A 237 11.61 14.82 -3.77
CA ARG A 237 11.90 13.50 -3.22
C ARG A 237 11.30 13.36 -1.84
N ALA A 238 10.75 12.19 -1.56
CA ALA A 238 10.29 11.80 -0.23
C ALA A 238 10.49 10.30 -0.01
N SER A 239 10.49 9.87 1.25
CA SER A 239 10.49 8.45 1.57
C SER A 239 9.60 8.12 2.76
N LEU A 240 8.98 6.94 2.69
CA LEU A 240 8.25 6.31 3.77
C LEU A 240 8.89 4.94 4.04
N THR A 241 9.39 4.72 5.24
CA THR A 241 9.90 3.41 5.65
C THR A 241 9.02 2.84 6.74
N THR A 242 8.29 1.77 6.42
CA THR A 242 7.55 0.95 7.37
C THR A 242 8.52 0.01 8.09
N LEU A 243 8.42 -0.06 9.41
CA LEU A 243 9.27 -0.84 10.30
C LEU A 243 8.41 -1.68 11.24
N ASN A 244 8.84 -2.91 11.53
CA ASN A 244 8.17 -3.82 12.47
C ASN A 244 6.65 -3.91 12.24
N LEU A 245 6.22 -4.03 10.98
CA LEU A 245 4.83 -4.27 10.65
C LEU A 245 4.41 -5.65 11.17
N ASP A 246 3.30 -5.67 11.90
CA ASP A 246 2.50 -6.85 12.15
C ASP A 246 1.05 -6.51 11.78
N LEU A 247 0.60 -7.02 10.64
CA LEU A 247 -0.75 -6.88 10.15
C LEU A 247 -1.41 -8.24 10.18
N GLY A 248 -2.48 -8.39 10.96
CA GLY A 248 -3.32 -9.59 10.98
C GLY A 248 -4.62 -9.36 10.20
N TYR A 249 -5.12 -10.40 9.54
CA TYR A 249 -6.42 -10.35 8.87
C TYR A 249 -7.30 -11.56 9.15
N THR A 250 -8.60 -11.37 8.95
CA THR A 250 -9.61 -12.42 8.94
C THR A 250 -10.66 -12.11 7.88
N THR A 251 -11.03 -13.10 7.06
CA THR A 251 -12.10 -12.92 6.08
C THR A 251 -13.47 -12.89 6.74
N ARG A 252 -14.42 -12.28 6.05
CA ARG A 252 -15.81 -12.14 6.49
C ARG A 252 -16.71 -12.32 5.27
N SER A 253 -17.99 -12.58 5.51
CA SER A 253 -18.97 -12.67 4.43
C SER A 253 -19.12 -11.37 3.62
N ASP A 254 -18.79 -10.23 4.23
CA ASP A 254 -18.90 -8.87 3.67
C ASP A 254 -17.53 -8.25 3.34
N GLY A 255 -16.42 -8.99 3.47
CA GLY A 255 -15.07 -8.50 3.18
C GLY A 255 -14.03 -8.99 4.17
N PHE A 256 -13.33 -8.07 4.83
CA PHE A 256 -12.16 -8.36 5.66
C PHE A 256 -12.14 -7.54 6.95
N ALA A 257 -11.55 -8.13 7.98
CA ALA A 257 -11.17 -7.45 9.21
C ALA A 257 -9.65 -7.42 9.34
N TYR A 258 -9.07 -6.26 9.64
CA TYR A 258 -7.64 -6.07 9.83
C TYR A 258 -7.30 -5.51 11.20
N THR A 259 -6.14 -5.94 11.68
CA THR A 259 -5.41 -5.29 12.79
C THR A 259 -4.00 -4.99 12.29
N VAL A 260 -3.44 -3.86 12.70
CA VAL A 260 -2.12 -3.42 12.30
C VAL A 260 -1.39 -2.80 13.49
N THR A 261 -0.12 -3.15 13.62
CA THR A 261 0.85 -2.42 14.44
C THR A 261 2.12 -2.22 13.62
N GLN A 262 2.65 -1.00 13.60
CA GLN A 262 3.89 -0.70 12.89
C GLN A 262 4.56 0.55 13.44
N SER A 263 5.83 0.74 13.12
CA SER A 263 6.51 2.03 13.18
C SER A 263 6.74 2.54 11.76
N MET A 264 6.79 3.85 11.56
CA MET A 264 7.10 4.45 10.27
C MET A 264 8.13 5.55 10.44
N ASN A 265 9.13 5.59 9.56
CA ASN A 265 9.99 6.76 9.37
C ASN A 265 9.47 7.53 8.17
N LEU A 266 9.22 8.80 8.39
CA LEU A 266 8.71 9.75 7.41
C LEU A 266 9.84 10.70 7.03
N ASP A 267 10.05 10.87 5.73
CA ASP A 267 10.89 11.92 5.17
C ASP A 267 10.13 12.58 4.02
N PHE A 268 9.16 13.42 4.39
CA PHE A 268 8.36 14.21 3.46
C PHE A 268 8.53 15.70 3.77
N PRO A 269 8.34 16.59 2.78
CA PRO A 269 8.39 18.04 3.01
C PRO A 269 7.50 18.51 4.18
N ALA A 270 6.29 17.95 4.29
CA ALA A 270 5.32 18.34 5.32
C ALA A 270 5.47 17.61 6.66
N ALA A 271 6.25 16.53 6.72
CA ALA A 271 6.37 15.69 7.91
C ALA A 271 7.65 14.84 7.86
N GLN A 272 8.53 15.06 8.85
CA GLN A 272 9.76 14.31 9.03
C GLN A 272 9.85 13.73 10.44
N GLY A 273 10.30 12.49 10.57
CA GLY A 273 10.52 11.82 11.86
C GLY A 273 9.83 10.46 11.96
N LYS A 274 9.83 9.89 13.17
CA LYS A 274 9.24 8.58 13.43
C LYS A 274 7.80 8.70 13.96
N VAL A 275 6.90 7.82 13.54
CA VAL A 275 5.59 7.64 14.18
C VAL A 275 5.35 6.17 14.47
N GLU A 276 4.49 5.89 15.46
CA GLU A 276 4.04 4.53 15.77
C GLU A 276 2.55 4.43 15.49
N LEU A 277 2.14 3.42 14.73
CA LEU A 277 0.76 3.22 14.33
C LEU A 277 0.24 1.91 14.91
N SER A 278 -0.99 1.94 15.39
CA SER A 278 -1.69 0.77 15.90
C SER A 278 -3.18 0.85 15.61
N THR A 279 -3.84 -0.29 15.50
CA THR A 279 -5.29 -0.37 15.46
C THR A 279 -5.87 -0.20 16.87
N SER A 280 -6.73 0.80 17.04
CA SER A 280 -7.52 0.99 18.27
C SER A 280 -8.91 0.35 18.17
N GLN A 281 -9.46 0.26 16.96
CA GLN A 281 -10.65 -0.51 16.62
C GLN A 281 -10.41 -1.21 15.30
N THR A 282 -10.73 -2.51 15.21
CA THR A 282 -10.54 -3.34 14.02
C THR A 282 -10.96 -2.62 12.75
N LEU A 283 -10.07 -2.62 11.75
CA LEU A 283 -10.37 -2.01 10.46
C LEU A 283 -11.25 -2.98 9.67
N LEU A 284 -12.33 -2.45 9.11
CA LEU A 284 -13.25 -3.22 8.27
C LEU A 284 -13.10 -2.76 6.83
N ALA A 285 -12.93 -3.72 5.93
CA ALA A 285 -12.84 -3.46 4.50
C ALA A 285 -13.83 -4.33 3.73
N ASP A 286 -14.29 -3.81 2.59
CA ASP A 286 -15.14 -4.56 1.68
C ASP A 286 -14.34 -5.63 0.92
N THR A 287 -15.02 -6.39 0.06
CA THR A 287 -14.38 -7.44 -0.77
C THR A 287 -13.34 -6.91 -1.76
N THR A 288 -13.36 -5.61 -2.08
CA THR A 288 -12.33 -4.95 -2.90
C THR A 288 -11.11 -4.51 -2.08
N GLY A 289 -11.18 -4.66 -0.76
CA GLY A 289 -10.15 -4.26 0.19
C GLY A 289 -10.22 -2.79 0.60
N ARG A 290 -11.28 -2.07 0.25
CA ARG A 290 -11.45 -0.66 0.65
C ARG A 290 -11.90 -0.58 2.10
N ILE A 291 -11.08 0.05 2.94
CA ILE A 291 -11.42 0.26 4.35
C ILE A 291 -12.58 1.25 4.45
N PHE A 292 -13.65 0.85 5.12
CA PHE A 292 -14.85 1.65 5.34
C PHE A 292 -15.15 1.90 6.82
N GLY A 293 -14.49 1.20 7.73
CA GLY A 293 -14.73 1.34 9.17
C GLY A 293 -13.51 0.96 10.01
N GLY A 294 -13.55 1.35 11.29
CA GLY A 294 -12.48 1.11 12.26
C GLY A 294 -11.73 2.38 12.65
N LYS A 295 -10.71 2.23 13.51
CA LYS A 295 -9.99 3.35 14.10
C LYS A 295 -8.52 3.05 14.31
N LEU A 296 -7.66 3.92 13.80
CA LEU A 296 -6.21 3.90 14.02
C LEU A 296 -5.83 4.86 15.13
N LEU A 297 -4.76 4.53 15.85
CA LEU A 297 -4.02 5.40 16.75
C LEU A 297 -2.61 5.55 16.21
N ILE A 298 -2.19 6.79 16.02
CA ILE A 298 -0.84 7.18 15.67
C ILE A 298 -0.25 7.90 16.89
N ARG A 299 0.89 7.43 17.38
CA ARG A 299 1.64 8.04 18.47
C ARG A 299 2.82 8.80 17.92
N GLY A 300 2.89 10.06 18.33
CA GLY A 300 4.00 10.96 18.12
C GLY A 300 4.74 11.23 19.43
N ARG A 301 5.62 12.23 19.41
CA ARG A 301 6.33 12.69 20.61
C ARG A 301 5.41 13.57 21.43
N ASN A 302 4.99 13.06 22.60
CA ASN A 302 4.05 13.74 23.49
C ASN A 302 2.76 14.19 22.77
N SER A 303 2.34 13.43 21.76
CA SER A 303 1.16 13.71 20.96
C SER A 303 0.52 12.42 20.48
N ALA A 304 -0.78 12.44 20.27
CA ALA A 304 -1.53 11.30 19.74
C ALA A 304 -2.50 11.78 18.66
N GLN A 305 -2.70 10.95 17.65
CA GLN A 305 -3.70 11.20 16.62
C GLN A 305 -4.54 9.94 16.44
N TYR A 306 -5.85 10.10 16.43
CA TYR A 306 -6.78 9.06 16.06
C TYR A 306 -7.35 9.32 14.67
N ILE A 307 -7.41 8.26 13.86
CA ILE A 307 -8.05 8.29 12.55
C ILE A 307 -9.20 7.32 12.56
N SER A 308 -10.43 7.84 12.53
CA SER A 308 -11.65 7.03 12.44
C SER A 308 -12.12 6.98 11.00
N TYR A 309 -12.30 5.79 10.43
CA TYR A 309 -12.89 5.62 9.11
C TYR A 309 -14.40 5.81 9.21
N LEU A 310 -14.93 6.77 8.44
CA LEU A 310 -16.37 7.07 8.39
C LEU A 310 -17.06 6.43 7.17
N GLY A 311 -16.26 5.91 6.24
CA GLY A 311 -16.66 5.29 5.00
C GLY A 311 -15.49 5.22 4.03
N PRO A 312 -15.69 4.68 2.82
CA PRO A 312 -14.64 4.61 1.81
C PRO A 312 -14.05 5.99 1.51
N GLY A 313 -12.75 6.15 1.74
CA GLY A 313 -12.00 7.37 1.44
C GLY A 313 -12.33 8.59 2.30
N THR A 314 -13.12 8.44 3.37
CA THR A 314 -13.48 9.53 4.29
C THR A 314 -13.08 9.19 5.72
N VAL A 315 -12.40 10.11 6.39
CA VAL A 315 -11.88 9.93 7.74
C VAL A 315 -12.18 11.11 8.65
N ARG A 316 -12.32 10.83 9.94
CA ARG A 316 -12.23 11.82 11.02
C ARG A 316 -10.85 11.76 11.65
N LEU A 317 -10.21 12.91 11.78
CA LEU A 317 -8.92 13.12 12.40
C LEU A 317 -9.14 13.80 13.75
N GLU A 318 -8.75 13.14 14.84
CA GLU A 318 -8.79 13.66 16.21
C GLU A 318 -7.35 13.71 16.72
N THR A 319 -6.78 14.90 16.96
CA THR A 319 -5.37 15.06 17.36
C THR A 319 -5.28 15.74 18.70
N ASP A 320 -4.49 15.14 19.57
CA ASP A 320 -4.06 15.67 20.86
C ASP A 320 -2.55 16.00 20.72
N THR A 321 -2.22 17.28 20.64
CA THR A 321 -0.86 17.76 20.31
C THR A 321 0.08 17.76 21.51
N ASN A 322 -0.46 17.69 22.73
CA ASN A 322 0.29 17.76 23.98
C ASN A 322 0.08 16.53 24.90
N ASN A 323 -0.72 15.57 24.45
CA ASN A 323 -1.10 14.35 25.15
C ASN A 323 -1.74 14.61 26.53
N ASP A 324 -2.57 15.67 26.63
CA ASP A 324 -3.31 16.02 27.84
C ASP A 324 -4.72 15.38 27.93
N GLY A 325 -5.10 14.63 26.89
CA GLY A 325 -6.39 13.95 26.77
C GLY A 325 -7.48 14.80 26.12
N LYS A 326 -7.18 16.03 25.69
CA LYS A 326 -8.10 16.89 24.91
C LYS A 326 -7.65 16.94 23.45
N MET A 327 -8.63 16.90 22.55
CA MET A 327 -8.37 17.02 21.12
C MET A 327 -8.24 18.48 20.76
N ASP A 328 -7.05 18.89 20.33
CA ASP A 328 -6.79 20.23 19.77
C ASP A 328 -7.30 20.35 18.33
N VAL A 329 -7.33 19.24 17.61
CA VAL A 329 -7.84 19.16 16.23
C VAL A 329 -8.91 18.07 16.15
N ASP A 330 -10.07 18.43 15.62
CA ASP A 330 -11.13 17.50 15.25
C ASP A 330 -11.68 17.92 13.89
N SER A 331 -11.44 17.10 12.87
CA SER A 331 -11.84 17.42 11.50
C SER A 331 -12.21 16.19 10.70
N ILE A 332 -13.07 16.38 9.69
CA ILE A 332 -13.37 15.36 8.69
C ILE A 332 -12.62 15.73 7.41
N SER A 333 -12.03 14.75 6.74
CA SER A 333 -11.30 14.95 5.49
C SER A 333 -11.45 13.74 4.57
N SER A 334 -11.32 13.98 3.27
CA SER A 334 -11.20 12.90 2.29
C SER A 334 -9.74 12.54 2.06
N PHE A 335 -9.47 11.32 1.60
CA PHE A 335 -8.12 10.90 1.21
C PHE A 335 -7.52 11.80 0.12
N ALA A 336 -8.35 12.25 -0.82
CA ALA A 336 -7.92 13.13 -1.91
C ALA A 336 -7.45 14.50 -1.38
N ASP A 337 -8.17 15.06 -0.41
CA ASP A 337 -7.79 16.35 0.20
C ASP A 337 -6.48 16.24 0.97
N LEU A 338 -6.26 15.11 1.64
CA LEU A 338 -5.06 14.92 2.46
C LEU A 338 -3.82 14.61 1.61
N TYR A 339 -3.95 13.94 0.46
CA TYR A 339 -2.81 13.52 -0.38
C TYR A 339 -1.90 14.68 -0.78
N TYR A 340 -2.48 15.81 -1.18
CA TYR A 340 -1.71 16.98 -1.59
C TYR A 340 -0.93 17.62 -0.43
N LEU A 341 -1.40 17.45 0.81
CA LEU A 341 -0.80 18.08 1.99
C LEU A 341 0.56 17.48 2.35
N ALA A 342 0.82 16.21 2.00
CA ALA A 342 2.13 15.58 2.25
C ALA A 342 3.29 16.24 1.48
N TRP A 343 2.98 16.99 0.43
CA TRP A 343 3.96 17.58 -0.49
C TRP A 343 4.16 19.09 -0.32
N LEU A 344 3.43 19.69 0.62
CA LEU A 344 3.58 21.09 0.98
C LEU A 344 4.75 21.26 1.96
N PRO A 345 5.51 22.36 1.88
CA PRO A 345 6.64 22.61 2.77
C PRO A 345 6.25 23.00 4.20
#